data_AF-A0A4S5CMF6-F1
#
_entry.id   AF-A0A4S5CMF6-F1
#
_cell.length_a   1.000
_cell.length_b   1.000
_cell.length_c   1.000
_cell.angle_alpha   90.00
_cell.angle_beta   90.00
_cell.angle_gamma   90.00
#
_symmetry.space_group_name_H-M   'P 1'
#
loop_
_entity.id
_entity.type
_entity.pdbx_description
1 polymer ?
#
loop_
_entity_poly.entity_id
_entity_poly.type
_entity_poly.pdbx_seq_one_letter_code
_entity_poly.pdbx_strand_id
1 'polypeptide(L)'
;MSTVLESLRGAAEEPERGATAHTAVLDPDRRKDTGLRSGLIAEKDALYMADYVGTIFHGIPALASLRLGDEVPFYEVALHGKVYRALARPVPAHGPQDRGRDVKYELARSYAEGLRQDGWLLEPPTAIPNTLRALVRELQDVTGLTVKDIVDNAFSILNYRRHHGAQYPNSMEPKGYGFRELFLMSVDGDGSLKTLYETPSGVNPEKWTNFLRVLDRKESVSLRQYAVSGMVRREYGDAGTEAMRNALRMRDGVLHQYPPMPSIPFLELFPLSDYSKLERTVGGEQR
;
A
#
# COMPACT_ATOMS: atom_id res chain seq x y z
N MET A 1 -6.90 -45.81 -26.80
CA MET A 1 -5.50 -45.35 -26.91
C MET A 1 -5.39 -44.08 -26.08
N SER A 2 -4.61 -44.18 -24.99
CA SER A 2 -4.41 -43.17 -23.95
C SER A 2 -2.97 -42.69 -24.04
N THR A 3 -2.78 -41.39 -24.24
CA THR A 3 -1.51 -40.65 -24.31
C THR A 3 -1.93 -39.17 -24.49
N VAL A 4 -1.56 -38.17 -23.72
CA VAL A 4 -0.58 -37.97 -22.65
C VAL A 4 -1.11 -36.81 -21.80
N LEU A 5 -1.54 -37.09 -20.57
CA LEU A 5 -1.60 -36.11 -19.48
C LEU A 5 -0.36 -36.39 -18.62
N GLU A 6 0.82 -36.13 -19.17
CA GLU A 6 2.02 -36.00 -18.37
C GLU A 6 1.92 -34.67 -17.65
N SER A 7 1.40 -34.80 -16.43
CA SER A 7 1.65 -33.90 -15.32
C SER A 7 3.07 -33.34 -15.41
N LEU A 8 3.18 -32.02 -15.58
CA LEU A 8 4.33 -31.26 -15.10
C LEU A 8 4.33 -31.31 -13.56
N ARG A 9 4.60 -32.51 -13.03
CA ARG A 9 5.02 -32.74 -11.66
C ARG A 9 6.48 -32.31 -11.58
N GLY A 10 6.75 -31.25 -10.83
CA GLY A 10 8.10 -31.02 -10.30
C GLY A 10 8.87 -29.80 -10.84
N ALA A 11 8.21 -28.70 -11.18
CA ALA A 11 8.87 -27.42 -10.89
C ALA A 11 8.69 -27.20 -9.39
N ALA A 12 9.69 -27.56 -8.58
CA ALA A 12 9.78 -26.99 -7.24
C ALA A 12 9.76 -25.48 -7.45
N GLU A 13 8.69 -24.80 -7.04
CA GLU A 13 8.64 -23.35 -7.11
C GLU A 13 9.86 -22.84 -6.35
N GLU A 14 10.81 -22.24 -7.07
CA GLU A 14 11.95 -21.60 -6.43
C GLU A 14 11.40 -20.67 -5.34
N PRO A 15 12.02 -20.65 -4.15
CA PRO A 15 11.53 -19.83 -3.06
C PRO A 15 11.36 -18.40 -3.56
N GLU A 16 10.16 -17.86 -3.35
CA GLU A 16 9.81 -16.53 -3.84
C GLU A 16 10.83 -15.51 -3.32
N ARG A 17 11.42 -14.72 -4.22
CA ARG A 17 12.39 -13.69 -3.84
C ARG A 17 11.67 -12.56 -3.09
N GLY A 18 12.33 -12.01 -2.07
CA GLY A 18 11.83 -10.84 -1.35
C GLY A 18 11.79 -9.57 -2.21
N ALA A 19 10.95 -8.61 -1.81
CA ALA A 19 10.80 -7.34 -2.49
C ALA A 19 12.10 -6.51 -2.42
N THR A 20 12.34 -5.71 -3.46
CA THR A 20 13.53 -4.84 -3.57
C THR A 20 13.25 -3.44 -3.02
N ALA A 21 14.28 -2.60 -2.89
CA ALA A 21 14.15 -1.20 -2.46
C ALA A 21 13.22 -0.37 -3.37
N HIS A 22 13.12 -0.72 -4.65
CA HIS A 22 12.26 -0.04 -5.63
C HIS A 22 10.90 -0.69 -5.80
N THR A 23 10.59 -1.75 -5.05
CA THR A 23 9.24 -2.32 -5.02
C THR A 23 8.36 -1.42 -4.16
N ALA A 24 7.16 -1.07 -4.62
CA ALA A 24 6.28 -0.22 -3.82
C ALA A 24 5.54 -1.07 -2.78
N VAL A 25 5.81 -0.83 -1.49
CA VAL A 25 5.19 -1.57 -0.39
C VAL A 25 4.39 -0.68 0.54
N LEU A 26 3.32 -1.21 1.13
CA LEU A 26 2.43 -0.52 2.07
C LEU A 26 3.08 -0.35 3.46
N ASP A 27 3.93 -1.30 3.84
CA ASP A 27 4.73 -1.32 5.06
C ASP A 27 6.20 -1.60 4.71
N PRO A 28 7.06 -0.56 4.73
CA PRO A 28 8.49 -0.69 4.45
C PRO A 28 9.24 -1.64 5.37
N ASP A 29 8.84 -1.76 6.64
CA ASP A 29 9.55 -2.60 7.62
C ASP A 29 9.43 -4.09 7.27
N ARG A 30 8.39 -4.44 6.52
CA ARG A 30 8.08 -5.80 6.07
C ARG A 30 8.49 -6.08 4.62
N ARG A 31 9.25 -5.17 3.99
CA ARG A 31 9.69 -5.29 2.59
C ARG A 31 10.44 -6.61 2.32
N LYS A 32 11.35 -6.99 3.21
CA LYS A 32 12.15 -8.22 3.06
C LYS A 32 11.30 -9.50 3.12
N ASP A 33 10.20 -9.45 3.85
CA ASP A 33 9.25 -10.56 4.08
C ASP A 33 8.12 -10.56 3.05
N THR A 34 8.11 -9.58 2.14
CA THR A 34 7.13 -9.46 1.07
C THR A 34 7.63 -10.19 -0.17
N GLY A 35 6.85 -11.14 -0.67
CA GLY A 35 7.11 -11.81 -1.94
C GLY A 35 7.12 -10.82 -3.11
N LEU A 36 8.15 -10.83 -3.94
CA LEU A 36 8.33 -9.88 -5.05
C LEU A 36 7.23 -10.03 -6.12
N ARG A 37 6.71 -11.23 -6.36
CA ARG A 37 5.71 -11.52 -7.41
C ARG A 37 4.29 -11.50 -6.87
N SER A 38 4.06 -12.14 -5.72
CA SER A 38 2.78 -12.21 -5.03
C SER A 38 2.41 -10.87 -4.42
N GLY A 39 3.41 -10.14 -3.91
CA GLY A 39 3.21 -8.94 -3.12
C GLY A 39 2.58 -9.20 -1.75
N LEU A 40 2.63 -10.46 -1.31
CA LEU A 40 2.06 -10.95 -0.05
C LEU A 40 3.16 -11.20 0.98
N ILE A 41 2.78 -11.16 2.25
CA ILE A 41 3.58 -11.62 3.39
C ILE A 41 2.91 -12.88 3.91
N ALA A 42 3.67 -13.96 4.05
CA ALA A 42 3.16 -15.20 4.63
C ALA A 42 2.74 -15.00 6.08
N GLU A 43 1.71 -15.73 6.54
CA GLU A 43 1.16 -15.61 7.90
C GLU A 43 2.25 -15.63 8.98
N LYS A 44 3.16 -16.60 8.94
CA LYS A 44 4.23 -16.74 9.93
C LYS A 44 5.08 -15.47 10.05
N ASP A 45 5.49 -14.89 8.92
CA ASP A 45 6.32 -13.69 8.89
C ASP A 45 5.50 -12.45 9.28
N ALA A 46 4.23 -12.42 8.88
CA ALA A 46 3.32 -11.34 9.23
C ALA A 46 3.09 -11.27 10.75
N LEU A 47 3.05 -12.41 11.42
CA LEU A 47 2.88 -12.54 12.87
C LEU A 47 4.21 -12.44 13.63
N TYR A 48 5.36 -12.79 13.02
CA TYR A 48 6.68 -12.70 13.66
C TYR A 48 7.05 -11.27 14.07
N MET A 49 6.71 -10.29 13.22
CA MET A 49 6.92 -8.86 13.52
C MET A 49 5.76 -8.22 14.29
N ALA A 50 4.77 -9.00 14.77
CA ALA A 50 3.76 -8.46 15.67
C ALA A 50 4.36 -8.07 17.05
N ASP A 51 5.59 -8.56 17.34
CA ASP A 51 6.52 -8.23 18.46
C ASP A 51 5.94 -7.28 19.52
N TYR A 52 4.92 -7.79 20.21
CA TYR A 52 4.09 -7.03 21.12
C TYR A 52 4.82 -6.86 22.45
N VAL A 53 5.50 -5.73 22.62
CA VAL A 53 5.98 -5.29 23.93
C VAL A 53 4.82 -4.61 24.66
N GLY A 54 3.89 -5.43 25.15
CA GLY A 54 3.01 -5.13 26.28
C GLY A 54 2.20 -3.82 26.26
N THR A 55 0.92 -3.93 25.93
CA THR A 55 -0.11 -3.32 26.79
C THR A 55 -0.85 -4.44 27.50
N ILE A 56 -0.84 -4.45 28.82
CA ILE A 56 -1.49 -5.47 29.64
C ILE A 56 -3.01 -5.27 29.53
N PHE A 57 -3.77 -6.31 29.14
CA PHE A 57 -5.22 -6.28 29.15
C PHE A 57 -5.78 -6.94 30.43
N HIS A 58 -6.52 -6.18 31.23
CA HIS A 58 -7.26 -6.65 32.41
C HIS A 58 -8.78 -6.61 32.14
N GLY A 59 -9.31 -7.57 31.38
CA GLY A 59 -10.74 -7.69 31.12
C GLY A 59 -11.23 -9.14 31.05
N ILE A 60 -12.51 -9.35 31.38
CA ILE A 60 -13.15 -10.68 31.44
C ILE A 60 -13.54 -11.12 30.02
N PRO A 61 -13.07 -12.29 29.53
CA PRO A 61 -13.46 -12.81 28.22
C PRO A 61 -14.96 -13.16 28.14
N ALA A 62 -15.57 -12.96 26.96
CA ALA A 62 -16.98 -13.22 26.57
C ALA A 62 -18.00 -12.08 26.70
N LEU A 63 -17.60 -10.87 27.12
CA LEU A 63 -18.48 -9.67 27.15
C LEU A 63 -17.91 -8.44 26.40
N ALA A 64 -16.83 -8.59 25.63
CA ALA A 64 -16.09 -7.46 25.08
C ALA A 64 -16.29 -7.24 23.57
N SER A 65 -16.78 -6.05 23.24
CA SER A 65 -16.68 -5.39 21.92
C SER A 65 -15.22 -5.27 21.46
N LEU A 66 -14.94 -5.59 20.20
CA LEU A 66 -13.62 -5.56 19.57
C LEU A 66 -13.15 -4.10 19.42
N ARG A 67 -12.51 -3.54 20.46
CA ARG A 67 -12.03 -2.15 20.45
C ARG A 67 -10.87 -1.98 19.46
N LEU A 68 -11.16 -1.31 18.35
CA LEU A 68 -10.20 -0.76 17.41
C LEU A 68 -9.21 0.17 18.14
N GLY A 69 -7.96 -0.26 18.31
CA GLY A 69 -6.91 0.52 18.98
C GLY A 69 -5.71 -0.29 19.48
N ASP A 70 -5.92 -1.54 19.88
CA ASP A 70 -4.88 -2.43 20.45
C ASP A 70 -4.37 -3.51 19.46
N GLU A 71 -4.93 -3.56 18.25
CA GLU A 71 -4.59 -4.49 17.17
C GLU A 71 -3.51 -3.90 16.24
N VAL A 72 -2.76 -4.75 15.53
CA VAL A 72 -1.83 -4.32 14.48
C VAL A 72 -2.52 -4.42 13.12
N PRO A 73 -3.05 -3.30 12.55
CA PRO A 73 -3.68 -3.33 11.24
C PRO A 73 -2.64 -3.43 10.12
N PHE A 74 -2.88 -4.34 9.18
CA PHE A 74 -2.11 -4.44 7.94
C PHE A 74 -2.71 -3.60 6.82
N TYR A 75 -4.04 -3.56 6.74
CA TYR A 75 -4.76 -2.58 5.95
C TYR A 75 -6.07 -2.20 6.64
N GLU A 76 -6.52 -0.98 6.37
CA GLU A 76 -7.87 -0.52 6.67
C GLU A 76 -8.35 0.31 5.49
N VAL A 77 -9.40 -0.18 4.83
CA VAL A 77 -9.90 0.39 3.58
C VAL A 77 -11.39 0.63 3.72
N ALA A 78 -11.79 1.89 3.57
CA ALA A 78 -13.20 2.24 3.43
C ALA A 78 -13.62 2.10 1.97
N LEU A 79 -14.72 1.40 1.73
CA LEU A 79 -15.25 1.10 0.40
C LEU A 79 -16.75 0.83 0.51
N HIS A 80 -17.57 1.57 -0.26
CA HIS A 80 -19.04 1.46 -0.28
C HIS A 80 -19.70 1.50 1.12
N GLY A 81 -19.33 2.49 1.93
CA GLY A 81 -19.93 2.68 3.26
C GLY A 81 -19.53 1.62 4.30
N LYS A 82 -18.54 0.79 4.00
CA LYS A 82 -17.98 -0.21 4.92
C LYS A 82 -16.48 -0.04 5.05
N VAL A 83 -15.92 -0.53 6.16
CA VAL A 83 -14.47 -0.52 6.41
C VAL A 83 -13.99 -1.96 6.52
N TYR A 84 -13.16 -2.38 5.56
CA TYR A 84 -12.54 -3.69 5.51
C TYR A 84 -11.15 -3.63 6.14
N ARG A 85 -10.83 -4.61 6.97
CA ARG A 85 -9.58 -4.66 7.73
C ARG A 85 -8.96 -6.05 7.64
N ALA A 86 -7.65 -6.10 7.52
CA ALA A 86 -6.86 -7.24 7.97
C ALA A 86 -5.94 -6.79 9.09
N LEU A 87 -5.86 -7.59 10.14
CA LEU A 87 -5.16 -7.26 11.37
C LEU A 87 -4.61 -8.51 12.05
N ALA A 88 -3.57 -8.33 12.87
CA ALA A 88 -3.17 -9.34 13.83
C ALA A 88 -3.91 -9.10 15.16
N ARG A 89 -4.54 -10.15 15.70
CA ARG A 89 -5.22 -10.13 17.00
C ARG A 89 -4.74 -11.26 17.90
N PRO A 90 -4.85 -11.12 19.23
CA PRO A 90 -4.59 -12.23 20.14
C PRO A 90 -5.53 -13.41 19.89
N VAL A 91 -4.99 -14.63 19.97
CA VAL A 91 -5.80 -15.85 19.94
C VAL A 91 -6.67 -15.91 21.21
N PRO A 92 -7.96 -16.26 21.12
CA PRO A 92 -8.80 -16.43 22.30
C PRO A 92 -8.14 -17.35 23.35
N ALA A 93 -8.34 -17.01 24.63
CA ALA A 93 -7.80 -17.72 25.80
C ALA A 93 -6.26 -17.71 25.96
N HIS A 94 -5.51 -17.06 25.05
CA HIS A 94 -4.07 -16.87 25.22
C HIS A 94 -3.80 -15.52 25.89
N GLY A 95 -3.10 -15.56 27.01
CA GLY A 95 -2.77 -14.40 27.83
C GLY A 95 -1.32 -13.95 27.67
N PRO A 96 -0.97 -12.75 28.18
CA PRO A 96 0.39 -12.22 28.12
C PRO A 96 1.43 -13.09 28.87
N GLN A 97 0.99 -14.01 29.73
CA GLN A 97 1.84 -14.94 30.49
C GLN A 97 2.17 -16.23 29.74
N ASP A 98 1.58 -16.46 28.56
CA ASP A 98 1.86 -17.67 27.79
C ASP A 98 3.28 -17.65 27.24
N ARG A 99 3.95 -18.81 27.31
CA ARG A 99 5.38 -18.94 26.99
C ARG A 99 5.60 -18.59 25.52
N GLY A 100 6.74 -18.00 25.19
CA GLY A 100 7.07 -17.51 23.83
C GLY A 100 7.11 -18.55 22.71
N ARG A 101 6.66 -19.80 22.94
CA ARG A 101 6.53 -20.85 21.91
C ARG A 101 5.07 -21.09 21.49
N ASP A 102 4.09 -20.57 22.22
CA ASP A 102 2.67 -20.72 21.88
C ASP A 102 2.26 -19.64 20.88
N VAL A 103 1.42 -19.98 19.90
CA VAL A 103 0.94 -19.04 18.87
C VAL A 103 0.07 -17.98 19.56
N LYS A 104 0.65 -16.80 19.83
CA LYS A 104 -0.02 -15.72 20.57
C LYS A 104 -1.03 -14.92 19.75
N TYR A 105 -0.85 -14.94 18.43
CA TYR A 105 -1.59 -14.09 17.51
C TYR A 105 -2.11 -14.89 16.32
N GLU A 106 -3.24 -14.46 15.80
CA GLU A 106 -3.81 -14.95 14.55
C GLU A 106 -4.07 -13.77 13.61
N LEU A 107 -4.05 -14.05 12.31
CA LEU A 107 -4.55 -13.11 11.33
C LEU A 107 -6.07 -13.13 11.33
N ALA A 108 -6.67 -11.95 11.35
CA ALA A 108 -8.11 -11.79 11.24
C ALA A 108 -8.46 -10.82 10.12
N ARG A 109 -9.58 -11.10 9.46
CA ARG A 109 -10.21 -10.22 8.49
C ARG A 109 -11.58 -9.82 9.02
N SER A 110 -11.95 -8.56 8.86
CA SER A 110 -13.25 -8.06 9.30
C SER A 110 -13.79 -6.97 8.39
N TYR A 111 -15.10 -6.72 8.48
CA TYR A 111 -15.72 -5.51 7.95
C TYR A 111 -16.66 -4.87 8.96
N ALA A 112 -16.77 -3.54 8.94
CA ALA A 112 -17.70 -2.79 9.80
C ALA A 112 -18.46 -1.72 9.01
N GLU A 113 -19.65 -1.35 9.47
CA GLU A 113 -20.45 -0.24 8.91
C GLU A 113 -19.97 1.15 9.39
N GLY A 114 -18.92 1.19 10.20
CA GLY A 114 -18.37 2.42 10.77
C GLY A 114 -16.87 2.36 10.98
N LEU A 115 -16.22 3.51 10.88
CA LEU A 115 -14.77 3.66 11.11
C LEU A 115 -14.33 3.19 12.49
N ARG A 116 -15.17 3.42 13.51
CA ARG A 116 -14.89 3.10 14.91
C ARG A 116 -15.82 2.03 15.47
N GLN A 117 -16.56 1.35 14.61
CA GLN A 117 -17.45 0.27 15.00
C GLN A 117 -16.72 -1.06 14.95
N ASP A 118 -17.08 -1.93 15.87
CA ASP A 118 -16.74 -3.34 15.81
C ASP A 118 -17.18 -3.94 14.46
N GLY A 119 -16.34 -4.82 13.93
CA GLY A 119 -16.61 -5.49 12.67
C GLY A 119 -17.15 -6.91 12.84
N TRP A 120 -17.80 -7.38 11.79
CA TRP A 120 -18.09 -8.80 11.59
C TRP A 120 -16.83 -9.49 11.08
N LEU A 121 -16.48 -10.63 11.68
CA LEU A 121 -15.36 -11.45 11.22
C LEU A 121 -15.69 -12.11 9.89
N LEU A 122 -14.70 -12.15 9.02
CA LEU A 122 -14.70 -12.86 7.74
C LEU A 122 -13.76 -14.06 7.84
N GLU A 123 -13.70 -14.87 6.78
CA GLU A 123 -12.70 -15.92 6.66
C GLU A 123 -11.29 -15.32 6.84
N PRO A 124 -10.49 -15.85 7.79
CA PRO A 124 -9.19 -15.30 8.10
C PRO A 124 -8.25 -15.44 6.89
N PRO A 125 -7.36 -14.46 6.67
CA PRO A 125 -6.44 -14.51 5.55
C PRO A 125 -5.24 -15.41 5.89
N THR A 126 -4.76 -16.19 4.94
CA THR A 126 -3.55 -17.03 5.08
C THR A 126 -2.25 -16.27 4.77
N ALA A 127 -2.38 -15.04 4.25
CA ALA A 127 -1.29 -14.13 3.92
C ALA A 127 -1.83 -12.70 3.87
N ILE A 128 -0.94 -11.72 4.02
CA ILE A 128 -1.31 -10.31 4.09
C ILE A 128 -0.77 -9.54 2.87
N PRO A 129 -1.58 -8.68 2.22
CA PRO A 129 -1.07 -7.85 1.14
C PRO A 129 -0.13 -6.76 1.65
N ASN A 130 1.04 -6.65 1.03
CA ASN A 130 1.96 -5.55 1.28
C ASN A 130 2.35 -4.78 0.02
N THR A 131 1.70 -5.06 -1.12
CA THR A 131 1.82 -4.25 -2.34
C THR A 131 0.46 -3.73 -2.77
N LEU A 132 0.47 -2.67 -3.57
CA LEU A 132 -0.73 -2.08 -4.16
C LEU A 132 -1.57 -3.08 -4.96
N ARG A 133 -0.93 -3.94 -5.77
CA ARG A 133 -1.62 -4.97 -6.56
C ARG A 133 -2.21 -6.05 -5.69
N ALA A 134 -1.46 -6.52 -4.69
CA ALA A 134 -1.95 -7.52 -3.75
C ALA A 134 -3.14 -7.00 -2.93
N LEU A 135 -3.11 -5.74 -2.50
CA LEU A 135 -4.22 -5.13 -1.76
C LEU A 135 -5.49 -5.05 -2.60
N VAL A 136 -5.39 -4.65 -3.87
CA VAL A 136 -6.57 -4.61 -4.75
C VAL A 136 -7.11 -6.02 -4.99
N ARG A 137 -6.27 -7.03 -5.21
CA ARG A 137 -6.70 -8.43 -5.34
C ARG A 137 -7.42 -8.93 -4.09
N GLU A 138 -6.83 -8.71 -2.91
CA GLU A 138 -7.45 -9.02 -1.62
C GLU A 138 -8.84 -8.37 -1.50
N LEU A 139 -8.99 -7.10 -1.87
CA LEU A 139 -10.28 -6.43 -1.84
C LEU A 139 -11.26 -7.01 -2.86
N GLN A 140 -10.81 -7.41 -4.06
CA GLN A 140 -11.67 -8.10 -5.03
C GLN A 140 -12.17 -9.42 -4.48
N ASP A 141 -11.30 -10.21 -3.86
CA ASP A 141 -11.65 -11.52 -3.30
C ASP A 141 -12.67 -11.38 -2.16
N VAL A 142 -12.49 -10.37 -1.31
CA VAL A 142 -13.34 -10.15 -0.12
C VAL A 142 -14.68 -9.51 -0.47
N THR A 143 -14.72 -8.65 -1.48
CA THR A 143 -15.93 -7.85 -1.80
C THR A 143 -16.66 -8.32 -3.06
N GLY A 144 -16.02 -9.10 -3.92
CA GLY A 144 -16.53 -9.47 -5.24
C GLY A 144 -16.56 -8.30 -6.25
N LEU A 145 -15.99 -7.15 -5.91
CA LEU A 145 -16.02 -5.95 -6.75
C LEU A 145 -14.98 -5.99 -7.88
N THR A 146 -15.21 -5.18 -8.91
CA THR A 146 -14.24 -5.03 -10.00
C THR A 146 -13.05 -4.16 -9.57
N VAL A 147 -11.89 -4.34 -10.21
CA VAL A 147 -10.70 -3.47 -10.01
C VAL A 147 -11.08 -2.00 -10.14
N LYS A 148 -11.85 -1.65 -11.18
CA LYS A 148 -12.27 -0.27 -11.44
C LYS A 148 -13.08 0.30 -10.28
N ASP A 149 -14.04 -0.47 -9.80
CA ASP A 149 -14.92 -0.03 -8.72
C ASP A 149 -14.16 0.15 -7.39
N ILE A 150 -13.19 -0.73 -7.10
CA ILE A 150 -12.28 -0.57 -5.95
C ILE A 150 -11.42 0.68 -6.12
N VAL A 151 -10.75 0.84 -7.26
CA VAL A 151 -9.86 1.98 -7.50
C VAL A 151 -10.62 3.30 -7.40
N ASP A 152 -11.84 3.38 -7.92
CA ASP A 152 -12.64 4.61 -7.94
C ASP A 152 -13.25 4.96 -6.57
N ASN A 153 -13.54 3.98 -5.70
CA ASN A 153 -14.32 4.20 -4.48
C ASN A 153 -13.60 3.83 -3.17
N ALA A 154 -12.39 3.26 -3.22
CA ALA A 154 -11.66 2.85 -2.02
C ALA A 154 -10.81 3.99 -1.44
N PHE A 155 -10.82 4.10 -0.11
CA PHE A 155 -10.06 5.06 0.66
C PHE A 155 -9.20 4.36 1.72
N SER A 156 -7.91 4.73 1.80
CA SER A 156 -6.99 4.15 2.77
C SER A 156 -7.10 4.84 4.13
N ILE A 157 -7.85 4.23 5.04
CA ILE A 157 -8.01 4.71 6.42
C ILE A 157 -6.72 4.51 7.21
N LEU A 158 -6.00 3.41 6.97
CA LEU A 158 -4.73 3.14 7.65
C LEU A 158 -3.69 4.23 7.40
N ASN A 159 -3.52 4.65 6.14
CA ASN A 159 -2.58 5.73 5.84
C ASN A 159 -3.04 7.07 6.41
N TYR A 160 -4.35 7.34 6.44
CA TYR A 160 -4.87 8.51 7.15
C TYR A 160 -4.44 8.50 8.62
N ARG A 161 -4.65 7.37 9.31
CA ARG A 161 -4.28 7.21 10.72
C ARG A 161 -2.77 7.39 10.91
N ARG A 162 -1.93 6.77 10.07
CA ARG A 162 -0.46 6.92 10.13
C ARG A 162 -0.02 8.38 10.01
N HIS A 163 -0.63 9.15 9.11
CA HIS A 163 -0.29 10.57 8.92
C HIS A 163 -0.86 11.51 9.98
N HIS A 164 -1.86 11.08 10.76
CA HIS A 164 -2.55 11.94 11.75
C HIS A 164 -2.49 11.34 13.16
N GLY A 165 -1.37 10.74 13.55
CA GLY A 165 -1.15 10.28 14.92
C GLY A 165 -2.18 9.25 15.40
N ALA A 166 -2.48 8.26 14.56
CA ALA A 166 -3.45 7.19 14.77
C ALA A 166 -4.94 7.62 14.82
N GLN A 167 -5.26 8.90 14.58
CA GLN A 167 -6.63 9.40 14.59
C GLN A 167 -7.45 8.91 13.39
N TYR A 168 -8.71 8.53 13.64
CA TYR A 168 -9.66 8.21 12.58
C TYR A 168 -10.20 9.49 11.91
N PRO A 169 -10.45 9.45 10.58
CA PRO A 169 -11.12 10.55 9.90
C PRO A 169 -12.57 10.69 10.37
N ASN A 170 -13.17 11.84 10.08
CA ASN A 170 -14.59 12.11 10.38
C ASN A 170 -15.55 11.57 9.30
N SER A 171 -15.01 11.02 8.21
CA SER A 171 -15.75 10.46 7.08
C SER A 171 -15.03 9.22 6.56
N MET A 172 -15.78 8.29 5.95
CA MET A 172 -15.23 7.14 5.22
C MET A 172 -14.53 7.52 3.92
N GLU A 173 -14.71 8.77 3.47
CA GLU A 173 -14.12 9.31 2.24
C GLU A 173 -13.15 10.47 2.55
N PRO A 174 -12.07 10.23 3.32
CA PRO A 174 -11.12 11.29 3.62
C PRO A 174 -10.43 11.80 2.34
N LYS A 175 -10.54 13.10 2.08
CA LYS A 175 -9.94 13.76 0.90
C LYS A 175 -8.42 13.52 0.84
N GLY A 176 -7.90 13.16 -0.33
CA GLY A 176 -6.47 12.89 -0.55
C GLY A 176 -6.04 11.48 -0.15
N TYR A 177 -6.97 10.63 0.30
CA TYR A 177 -6.71 9.26 0.72
C TYR A 177 -7.44 8.21 -0.13
N GLY A 178 -8.11 8.64 -1.20
CA GLY A 178 -8.66 7.73 -2.20
C GLY A 178 -7.54 7.00 -2.94
N PHE A 179 -7.78 5.77 -3.41
CA PHE A 179 -6.75 4.95 -4.05
C PHE A 179 -6.16 5.60 -5.31
N ARG A 180 -6.98 6.30 -6.09
CA ARG A 180 -6.51 7.08 -7.26
C ARG A 180 -5.50 8.14 -6.87
N GLU A 181 -5.79 8.88 -5.83
CA GLU A 181 -4.99 10.03 -5.40
C GLU A 181 -3.77 9.57 -4.60
N LEU A 182 -3.98 8.74 -3.58
CA LEU A 182 -2.97 8.29 -2.62
C LEU A 182 -2.00 7.27 -3.21
N PHE A 183 -2.51 6.30 -3.97
CA PHE A 183 -1.73 5.20 -4.53
C PHE A 183 -1.47 5.34 -6.03
N LEU A 184 -1.81 6.50 -6.61
CA LEU A 184 -1.62 6.84 -8.02
C LEU A 184 -2.13 5.72 -8.94
N MET A 185 -3.30 5.19 -8.60
CA MET A 185 -3.93 4.06 -9.28
C MET A 185 -4.86 4.53 -10.38
N SER A 186 -4.89 3.74 -11.45
CA SER A 186 -5.85 3.84 -12.55
C SER A 186 -6.12 2.44 -13.11
N VAL A 187 -7.10 2.34 -13.99
CA VAL A 187 -7.42 1.10 -14.68
C VAL A 187 -7.26 1.33 -16.17
N ASP A 188 -6.51 0.46 -16.83
CA ASP A 188 -6.33 0.50 -18.28
C ASP A 188 -7.60 0.02 -19.01
N GLY A 189 -7.67 0.23 -20.33
CA GLY A 189 -8.86 -0.08 -21.12
C GLY A 189 -9.27 -1.56 -21.13
N ASP A 190 -8.36 -2.47 -20.77
CA ASP A 190 -8.59 -3.90 -20.63
C ASP A 190 -9.06 -4.32 -19.22
N GLY A 191 -9.21 -3.35 -18.30
CA GLY A 191 -9.60 -3.61 -16.91
C GLY A 191 -8.43 -3.93 -15.98
N SER A 192 -7.19 -3.91 -16.46
CA SER A 192 -6.02 -4.17 -15.64
C SER A 192 -5.65 -2.98 -14.74
N LEU A 193 -5.17 -3.28 -13.53
CA LEU A 193 -4.70 -2.26 -12.60
C LEU A 193 -3.38 -1.66 -13.10
N LYS A 194 -3.31 -0.34 -13.13
CA LYS A 194 -2.11 0.44 -13.38
C LYS A 194 -1.79 1.31 -12.18
N THR A 195 -0.53 1.30 -11.75
CA THR A 195 -0.04 2.19 -10.68
C THR A 195 1.21 2.92 -11.14
N LEU A 196 1.28 4.22 -10.84
CA LEU A 196 2.47 5.02 -11.13
C LEU A 196 3.58 4.83 -10.08
N TYR A 197 3.35 4.00 -9.07
CA TYR A 197 4.41 3.47 -8.22
C TYR A 197 5.26 2.39 -8.91
N GLU A 198 4.94 1.97 -10.13
CA GLU A 198 5.84 1.18 -10.97
C GLU A 198 6.70 2.09 -11.85
N THR A 199 7.94 1.70 -12.12
CA THR A 199 8.84 2.50 -12.95
C THR A 199 8.39 2.44 -14.41
N PRO A 200 8.14 3.58 -15.08
CA PRO A 200 7.81 3.57 -16.50
C PRO A 200 8.95 2.99 -17.34
N SER A 201 8.60 2.36 -18.47
CA SER A 201 9.59 1.78 -19.37
C SER A 201 10.60 2.82 -19.86
N GLY A 202 11.90 2.46 -19.84
CA GLY A 202 12.99 3.35 -20.23
C GLY A 202 13.37 4.41 -19.20
N VAL A 203 12.70 4.50 -18.04
CA VAL A 203 13.04 5.41 -16.96
C VAL A 203 13.95 4.72 -15.94
N ASN A 204 14.98 5.41 -15.47
CA ASN A 204 15.84 4.92 -14.40
C ASN A 204 15.01 4.76 -13.07
N PRO A 205 15.02 3.59 -12.42
CA PRO A 205 14.24 3.34 -11.21
C PRO A 205 14.55 4.26 -10.02
N GLU A 206 15.82 4.66 -9.84
CA GLU A 206 16.22 5.57 -8.77
C GLU A 206 15.70 6.99 -9.02
N LYS A 207 15.83 7.49 -10.26
CA LYS A 207 15.23 8.78 -10.66
C LYS A 207 13.73 8.79 -10.45
N TRP A 208 13.03 7.73 -10.87
CA TRP A 208 11.58 7.62 -10.66
C TRP A 208 11.21 7.56 -9.17
N THR A 209 11.98 6.83 -8.37
CA THR A 209 11.78 6.77 -6.92
C THR A 209 11.99 8.14 -6.27
N ASN A 210 13.01 8.90 -6.70
CA ASN A 210 13.19 10.27 -6.25
C ASN A 210 12.02 11.18 -6.65
N PHE A 211 11.53 11.06 -7.90
CA PHE A 211 10.33 11.77 -8.34
C PHE A 211 9.13 11.50 -7.44
N LEU A 212 8.82 10.24 -7.13
CA LEU A 212 7.71 9.89 -6.25
C LEU A 212 7.89 10.50 -4.85
N ARG A 213 9.11 10.48 -4.29
CA ARG A 213 9.38 11.15 -3.00
C ARG A 213 9.17 12.65 -3.07
N VAL A 214 9.56 13.31 -4.17
CA VAL A 214 9.35 14.76 -4.35
C VAL A 214 7.86 15.06 -4.54
N LEU A 215 7.13 14.21 -5.26
CA LEU A 215 5.67 14.31 -5.41
C LEU A 215 4.94 14.21 -4.07
N ASP A 216 5.49 13.44 -3.13
CA ASP A 216 4.95 13.29 -1.78
C ASP A 216 5.23 14.51 -0.89
N ARG A 217 6.16 15.40 -1.27
CA ARG A 217 6.41 16.68 -0.58
C ARG A 217 5.32 17.69 -0.98
N LYS A 218 4.76 18.42 -0.01
CA LYS A 218 3.72 19.43 -0.25
C LYS A 218 4.15 20.46 -1.31
N GLU A 219 3.19 20.82 -2.17
CA GLU A 219 3.14 22.02 -3.03
C GLU A 219 4.48 22.44 -3.65
N SER A 220 5.13 21.53 -4.37
CA SER A 220 6.27 21.92 -5.20
C SER A 220 5.78 22.54 -6.51
N VAL A 221 5.57 23.86 -6.52
CA VAL A 221 5.37 24.62 -7.76
C VAL A 221 6.51 24.31 -8.75
N SER A 222 7.73 24.16 -8.25
CA SER A 222 8.90 23.74 -9.02
C SER A 222 8.71 22.39 -9.73
N LEU A 223 8.09 21.40 -9.06
CA LEU A 223 7.83 20.10 -9.67
C LEU A 223 6.81 20.22 -10.82
N ARG A 224 5.79 21.06 -10.65
CA ARG A 224 4.77 21.31 -11.68
C ARG A 224 5.37 22.03 -12.89
N GLN A 225 6.22 23.02 -12.65
CA GLN A 225 6.96 23.72 -13.71
C GLN A 225 7.96 22.80 -14.42
N TYR A 226 8.61 21.90 -13.67
CA TYR A 226 9.53 20.91 -14.25
C TYR A 226 8.80 19.92 -15.15
N ALA A 227 7.62 19.43 -14.76
CA ALA A 227 6.83 18.47 -15.52
C ALA A 227 6.33 19.00 -16.88
N VAL A 228 6.30 20.32 -17.07
CA VAL A 228 5.98 20.97 -18.35
C VAL A 228 7.20 21.52 -19.09
N SER A 229 8.41 21.37 -18.53
CA SER A 229 9.66 21.83 -19.16
C SER A 229 10.09 20.94 -20.34
N GLY A 230 11.01 21.42 -21.17
CA GLY A 230 11.67 20.59 -22.17
C GLY A 230 12.63 19.56 -21.54
N MET A 231 13.11 19.80 -20.32
CA MET A 231 14.10 18.95 -19.66
C MET A 231 13.52 17.58 -19.25
N VAL A 232 12.27 17.53 -18.77
CA VAL A 232 11.65 16.27 -18.37
C VAL A 232 11.62 15.25 -19.52
N ARG A 233 11.33 15.69 -20.75
CA ARG A 233 11.32 14.81 -21.93
C ARG A 233 12.73 14.28 -22.24
N ARG A 234 13.76 15.10 -22.05
CA ARG A 234 15.16 14.70 -22.25
C ARG A 234 15.62 13.68 -21.21
N GLU A 235 15.20 13.82 -19.95
CA GLU A 235 15.67 12.97 -18.85
C GLU A 235 14.83 11.71 -18.59
N TYR A 236 13.52 11.77 -18.84
CA TYR A 236 12.56 10.72 -18.54
C TYR A 236 11.93 10.10 -19.80
N GLY A 237 12.24 10.62 -20.99
CA GLY A 237 11.58 10.22 -22.24
C GLY A 237 10.10 10.59 -22.27
N ASP A 238 9.41 10.22 -23.35
CA ASP A 238 7.98 10.53 -23.50
C ASP A 238 7.12 9.77 -22.49
N ALA A 239 7.35 8.47 -22.30
CA ALA A 239 6.59 7.64 -21.36
C ALA A 239 6.72 8.14 -19.90
N GLY A 240 7.95 8.48 -19.47
CA GLY A 240 8.17 9.02 -18.13
C GLY A 240 7.59 10.42 -17.95
N THR A 241 7.65 11.27 -18.98
CA THR A 241 7.02 12.60 -18.97
C THR A 241 5.50 12.50 -18.82
N GLU A 242 4.87 11.60 -19.57
CA GLU A 242 3.42 11.39 -19.48
C GLU A 242 3.03 10.84 -18.11
N ALA A 243 3.76 9.83 -17.61
CA ALA A 243 3.55 9.27 -16.27
C ALA A 243 3.68 10.33 -15.17
N MET A 244 4.70 11.20 -15.25
CA MET A 244 4.91 12.30 -14.31
C MET A 244 3.73 13.28 -14.29
N ARG A 245 3.25 13.67 -15.48
CA ARG A 245 2.09 14.56 -15.61
C ARG A 245 0.82 13.91 -15.09
N ASN A 246 0.61 12.62 -15.36
CA ASN A 246 -0.54 11.88 -14.87
C ASN A 246 -0.49 11.73 -13.33
N ALA A 247 0.67 11.46 -12.74
CA ALA A 247 0.85 11.39 -11.30
C ALA A 247 0.48 12.72 -10.62
N LEU A 248 0.99 13.84 -11.15
CA LEU A 248 0.63 15.17 -10.67
C LEU A 248 -0.87 15.44 -10.81
N ARG A 249 -1.49 15.05 -11.93
CA ARG A 249 -2.94 15.21 -12.11
C ARG A 249 -3.75 14.41 -11.10
N MET A 250 -3.33 13.19 -10.78
CA MET A 250 -3.99 12.36 -9.78
C MET A 250 -3.84 12.91 -8.36
N ARG A 251 -2.69 13.54 -8.05
CA ARG A 251 -2.40 14.09 -6.72
C ARG A 251 -3.06 15.46 -6.49
N ASP A 252 -3.00 16.33 -7.49
CA ASP A 252 -3.31 17.76 -7.39
C ASP A 252 -4.53 18.19 -8.20
N GLY A 253 -5.12 17.29 -8.99
CA GLY A 253 -6.20 17.62 -9.92
C GLY A 253 -5.71 18.27 -11.22
N VAL A 254 -6.38 19.33 -11.68
CA VAL A 254 -6.01 19.96 -12.96
C VAL A 254 -4.66 20.68 -12.83
N LEU A 255 -3.68 20.28 -13.64
CA LEU A 255 -2.45 21.03 -13.81
C LEU A 255 -2.79 22.39 -14.44
N HIS A 256 -2.73 23.46 -13.66
CA HIS A 256 -2.81 24.83 -14.19
C HIS A 256 -1.67 25.09 -15.20
N GLN A 257 -1.83 26.10 -16.05
CA GLN A 257 -0.77 26.54 -16.96
C GLN A 257 0.35 27.17 -16.14
N TYR A 258 1.36 26.37 -15.80
CA TYR A 258 2.59 26.88 -15.17
C TYR A 258 3.56 27.34 -16.24
N PRO A 259 4.25 28.48 -16.06
CA PRO A 259 5.34 28.85 -16.96
C PRO A 259 6.43 27.76 -16.89
N PRO A 260 6.97 27.32 -18.04
CA PRO A 260 8.00 26.30 -18.04
C PRO A 260 9.25 26.82 -17.32
N MET A 261 9.84 25.97 -16.49
CA MET A 261 11.09 26.30 -15.80
C MET A 261 12.25 26.38 -16.82
N PRO A 262 13.28 27.22 -16.55
CA PRO A 262 14.58 27.10 -17.21
C PRO A 262 15.12 25.66 -17.22
N SER A 263 16.02 25.39 -18.16
CA SER A 263 16.60 24.06 -18.45
C SER A 263 17.52 23.57 -17.31
N ILE A 264 16.93 23.20 -16.17
CA ILE A 264 17.62 22.72 -14.97
C ILE A 264 17.36 21.20 -14.84
N PRO A 265 18.40 20.34 -14.71
CA PRO A 265 18.26 18.91 -14.47
C PRO A 265 17.48 18.59 -13.18
N PHE A 266 16.76 17.45 -13.17
CA PHE A 266 15.90 17.05 -12.05
C PHE A 266 16.67 16.94 -10.73
N LEU A 267 17.86 16.34 -10.76
CA LEU A 267 18.68 16.12 -9.56
C LEU A 267 19.36 17.40 -9.06
N GLU A 268 19.50 18.42 -9.90
CA GLU A 268 19.95 19.74 -9.46
C GLU A 268 18.81 20.51 -8.78
N LEU A 269 17.59 20.39 -9.32
CA LEU A 269 16.41 21.02 -8.75
C LEU A 269 15.92 20.31 -7.48
N PHE A 270 16.06 18.99 -7.42
CA PHE A 270 15.65 18.13 -6.32
C PHE A 270 16.80 17.21 -5.92
N PRO A 271 17.81 17.74 -5.19
CA PRO A 271 18.97 16.97 -4.79
C PRO A 271 18.58 15.81 -3.88
N LEU A 272 19.31 14.71 -4.05
CA LEU A 272 19.29 13.57 -3.15
C LEU A 272 20.05 13.97 -1.88
N SER A 273 19.37 14.58 -0.91
CA SER A 273 19.96 14.76 0.42
C SER A 273 20.25 13.40 1.07
N ASP A 274 21.29 13.35 1.92
CA ASP A 274 21.97 12.20 2.56
C ASP A 274 21.13 10.96 2.98
N TYR A 275 20.48 10.28 2.05
CA TYR A 275 19.85 8.98 2.27
C TYR A 275 20.74 7.91 1.62
N SER A 276 21.31 7.03 2.44
CA SER A 276 22.18 5.93 2.02
C SER A 276 21.48 4.91 1.09
N LYS A 277 20.13 4.96 0.99
CA LYS A 277 19.35 4.17 0.03
C LYS A 277 17.98 4.82 -0.26
N LEU A 278 17.66 5.04 -1.53
CA LEU A 278 16.33 5.47 -1.95
C LEU A 278 15.36 4.29 -1.95
N GLU A 279 14.43 4.29 -1.00
CA GLU A 279 13.35 3.29 -0.95
C GLU A 279 12.03 3.86 -1.45
N ARG A 280 11.21 2.99 -2.06
CA ARG A 280 9.88 3.35 -2.53
C ARG A 280 8.86 3.10 -1.42
N THR A 281 8.42 4.18 -0.78
CA THR A 281 7.35 4.20 0.23
C THR A 281 6.03 4.56 -0.44
N VAL A 282 4.96 3.81 -0.14
CA VAL A 282 3.63 4.05 -0.72
C VAL A 282 2.82 4.98 0.18
N GLY A 283 2.12 5.95 -0.41
CA GLY A 283 1.23 6.85 0.32
C GLY A 283 1.92 8.05 0.97
N GLY A 284 3.25 8.14 0.89
CA GLY A 284 4.06 9.19 1.52
C GLY A 284 4.54 8.82 2.93
N GLU A 285 5.43 9.64 3.49
CA GLU A 285 5.86 9.55 4.89
C GLU A 285 5.03 10.50 5.78
N GLN A 286 5.13 10.32 7.10
CA GLN A 286 4.43 11.09 8.13
C GLN A 286 4.42 12.60 7.80
N ARG A 287 3.22 13.18 7.79
CA ARG A 287 2.98 14.60 7.51
C ARG A 287 3.38 15.50 8.67
#